data_AF-A0A3D2R2F9-F1
#
_entry.id   AF-A0A3D2R2F9-F1
#
_cell.length_a   1.000
_cell.length_b   1.000
_cell.length_c   1.000
_cell.angle_alpha   90.00
_cell.angle_beta   90.00
_cell.angle_gamma   90.00
#
_symmetry.space_group_name_H-M   'P 1'
#
loop_
_entity.id
_entity.type
_entity.pdbx_description
1 polymer ?
#
loop_
_entity_poly.entity_id
_entity_poly.type
_entity_poly.pdbx_seq_one_letter_code
_entity_poly.pdbx_strand_id
1 'polypeptide(L)'
;MTWLFYLFSSFAIASGIMVIQSRNPVHSVLFLILVFFNGAGLLILLGLDFFAMVFLVVYVGAIAVLFLFVVMMLNIKLAEISEKKLRYLPIGGFLGLLFLGEMVLIVNNDLIPWIGSSDMWTTIPQTTAGPWISWARLVEAVTPLESVGVLLYTYYFY
;
A
#
# COMPACT_ATOMS: atom_id res chain seq x y z
N MET A 1 14.35 19.93 5.16
CA MET A 1 13.67 18.75 4.59
C MET A 1 12.97 17.90 5.64
N THR A 2 13.65 17.57 6.75
CA THR A 2 13.07 16.78 7.85
C THR A 2 11.81 17.38 8.46
N TRP A 3 11.75 18.71 8.67
CA TRP A 3 10.54 19.38 9.17
C TRP A 3 9.32 19.18 8.27
N LEU A 4 9.47 19.38 6.95
CA LEU A 4 8.40 19.15 5.98
C LEU A 4 7.97 17.68 5.99
N PHE A 5 8.93 16.75 6.04
CA PHE A 5 8.64 15.33 6.12
C PHE A 5 7.77 14.98 7.33
N TYR A 6 8.14 15.45 8.53
CA TYR A 6 7.34 15.20 9.73
C TYR A 6 5.96 15.85 9.67
N LEU A 7 5.84 17.03 9.06
CA LEU A 7 4.56 17.69 8.86
C LEU A 7 3.65 16.84 7.94
N PHE A 8 4.09 16.51 6.72
CA PHE A 8 3.29 15.71 5.80
C PHE A 8 3.01 14.29 6.34
N SER A 9 4.00 13.65 6.99
CA SER A 9 3.83 12.31 7.57
C SER A 9 2.84 12.30 8.73
N SER A 10 2.92 13.27 9.65
CA SER A 10 1.97 13.36 10.77
C SER A 10 0.54 13.64 10.30
N PHE A 11 0.36 14.54 9.32
CA PHE A 11 -0.95 14.79 8.71
C PHE A 11 -1.47 13.56 7.95
N ALA A 12 -0.62 12.81 7.25
CA ALA A 12 -1.01 11.56 6.58
C ALA A 12 -1.50 10.51 7.59
N ILE A 13 -0.80 10.33 8.72
CA ILE A 13 -1.19 9.38 9.76
C ILE A 13 -2.51 9.83 10.43
N ALA A 14 -2.60 11.11 10.82
CA ALA A 14 -3.79 11.66 11.46
C ALA A 14 -5.03 11.53 10.56
N SER A 15 -4.91 11.87 9.28
CA SER A 15 -5.99 11.71 8.31
C SER A 15 -6.35 10.24 8.09
N GLY A 16 -5.38 9.33 8.01
CA GLY A 16 -5.63 7.89 7.92
C GLY A 16 -6.43 7.32 9.09
N ILE A 17 -6.14 7.79 10.31
CA ILE A 17 -6.93 7.42 11.51
C ILE A 17 -8.37 7.96 11.39
N MET A 18 -8.54 9.20 10.93
CA MET A 18 -9.86 9.81 10.72
C MET A 18 -10.69 9.11 9.64
N VAL A 19 -10.06 8.57 8.59
CA VAL A 19 -10.74 7.73 7.57
C VAL A 19 -11.45 6.55 8.23
N ILE A 20 -10.73 5.79 9.07
CA ILE A 20 -11.27 4.56 9.69
C ILE A 20 -12.25 4.89 10.83
N GLN A 21 -12.09 6.03 11.48
CA GLN A 21 -12.95 6.46 12.59
C GLN A 21 -14.28 7.06 12.12
N SER A 22 -14.31 7.70 10.94
CA SER A 22 -15.48 8.40 10.43
C SER A 22 -16.67 7.45 10.24
N ARG A 23 -17.84 7.85 10.76
CA ARG A 23 -19.11 7.13 10.58
C ARG A 23 -19.80 7.47 9.28
N ASN A 24 -19.62 8.71 8.81
CA ASN A 24 -20.16 9.13 7.53
C ASN A 24 -19.14 8.77 6.43
N PRO A 25 -19.55 7.96 5.44
CA PRO A 25 -18.65 7.51 4.40
C PRO A 25 -18.16 8.67 3.51
N VAL A 26 -18.92 9.76 3.36
CA VAL A 26 -18.48 10.97 2.63
C VAL A 26 -17.30 11.63 3.32
N HIS A 27 -17.36 11.78 4.65
CA HIS A 27 -16.24 12.30 5.43
C HIS A 27 -15.04 11.36 5.38
N SER A 28 -15.26 10.04 5.38
CA SER A 28 -14.20 9.05 5.22
C SER A 28 -13.44 9.24 3.90
N VAL A 29 -14.15 9.45 2.79
CA VAL A 29 -13.51 9.67 1.48
C VAL A 29 -12.79 11.01 1.40
N LEU A 30 -13.32 12.08 2.01
CA LEU A 30 -12.62 13.37 2.10
C LEU A 30 -11.29 13.25 2.86
N PHE A 31 -11.26 12.52 3.97
CA PHE A 31 -10.00 12.25 4.67
C PHE A 31 -9.05 11.34 3.86
N LEU A 32 -9.57 10.43 3.04
CA LEU A 32 -8.76 9.61 2.14
C LEU A 32 -8.06 10.47 1.07
N ILE A 33 -8.76 11.44 0.50
CA ILE A 33 -8.17 12.44 -0.41
C ILE A 33 -7.03 13.19 0.29
N LEU A 34 -7.23 13.57 1.55
CA LEU A 34 -6.21 14.26 2.35
C LEU A 34 -4.97 13.36 2.57
N VAL A 35 -5.14 12.06 2.84
CA VAL A 35 -4.04 11.09 2.95
C VAL A 35 -3.24 11.03 1.65
N PHE A 36 -3.91 10.87 0.51
CA PHE A 36 -3.24 10.79 -0.79
C PHE A 36 -2.53 12.09 -1.17
N PHE A 37 -3.10 13.24 -0.84
CA PHE A 37 -2.44 14.52 -1.05
C PHE A 37 -1.15 14.66 -0.22
N ASN A 38 -1.19 14.29 1.06
CA ASN A 38 0.01 14.26 1.91
C ASN A 38 1.03 13.22 1.41
N GLY A 39 0.56 12.07 0.91
CA GLY A 39 1.39 11.05 0.27
C GLY A 39 2.11 11.55 -0.97
N ALA A 40 1.44 12.32 -1.83
CA ALA A 40 2.07 12.98 -2.97
C ALA A 40 3.17 13.96 -2.52
N GLY A 41 2.92 14.74 -1.46
CA GLY A 41 3.93 15.60 -0.85
C GLY A 41 5.15 14.83 -0.35
N LEU A 42 4.95 13.66 0.27
CA LEU A 42 6.03 12.76 0.66
C LEU A 42 6.81 12.23 -0.56
N LEU A 43 6.13 11.80 -1.62
CA LEU A 43 6.78 11.31 -2.84
C LEU A 43 7.68 12.38 -3.50
N ILE A 44 7.25 13.64 -3.51
CA ILE A 44 8.06 14.77 -4.00
C ILE A 44 9.30 14.94 -3.11
N LEU A 45 9.17 14.82 -1.79
CA LEU A 45 10.32 14.89 -0.87
C LEU A 45 11.32 13.74 -1.06
N LEU A 46 10.87 12.59 -1.56
CA LEU A 46 11.74 11.47 -1.94
C LEU A 46 12.38 11.66 -3.34
N GLY A 47 12.02 12.70 -4.10
CA GLY A 47 12.51 12.95 -5.46
C GLY A 47 11.76 12.19 -6.56
N LEU A 48 10.58 11.63 -6.26
CA LEU A 48 9.75 10.90 -7.23
C LEU A 48 8.69 11.80 -7.87
N ASP A 49 9.13 12.84 -8.59
CA ASP A 49 8.23 13.88 -9.12
C ASP A 49 7.18 13.32 -10.09
N PHE A 50 7.58 12.45 -11.00
CA PHE A 50 6.66 11.83 -11.96
C PHE A 50 5.59 10.97 -11.26
N PHE A 51 6.01 10.15 -10.28
CA PHE A 51 5.08 9.33 -9.52
C PHE A 51 4.14 10.17 -8.68
N ALA A 52 4.61 11.26 -8.07
CA ALA A 52 3.75 12.14 -7.28
C ALA A 52 2.63 12.76 -8.13
N MET A 53 2.96 13.19 -9.35
CA MET A 53 1.98 13.75 -10.30
C MET A 53 0.95 12.69 -10.74
N VAL A 54 1.41 11.49 -11.11
CA VAL A 54 0.51 10.38 -11.46
C VAL A 54 -0.35 9.97 -10.25
N PHE A 55 0.23 9.98 -9.04
CA PHE A 55 -0.46 9.64 -7.81
C PHE A 55 -1.63 10.61 -7.55
N LEU A 56 -1.40 11.92 -7.74
CA LEU A 56 -2.48 12.91 -7.67
C LEU A 56 -3.53 12.71 -8.76
N VAL A 57 -3.13 12.60 -10.02
CA VAL A 57 -4.09 12.52 -11.14
C VAL A 57 -4.95 11.27 -11.06
N VAL A 58 -4.35 10.11 -10.81
CA VAL A 58 -5.07 8.83 -10.85
C VAL A 58 -5.77 8.53 -9.53
N TYR A 59 -5.08 8.63 -8.39
CA TYR A 59 -5.67 8.25 -7.10
C TYR A 59 -6.56 9.34 -6.52
N VAL A 60 -6.09 10.60 -6.50
CA VAL A 60 -6.93 11.70 -5.99
C VAL A 60 -7.96 12.13 -7.04
N GLY A 61 -7.55 12.29 -8.30
CA GLY A 61 -8.40 12.83 -9.36
C GLY A 61 -9.47 11.87 -9.84
N ALA A 62 -9.12 10.62 -10.16
CA ALA A 62 -10.07 9.65 -10.71
C ALA A 62 -10.68 8.77 -9.61
N ILE A 63 -9.86 7.98 -8.91
CA ILE A 63 -10.33 6.89 -8.05
C ILE A 63 -11.09 7.45 -6.83
N ALA A 64 -10.51 8.38 -6.06
CA ALA A 64 -11.15 8.90 -4.85
C ALA A 64 -12.43 9.69 -5.15
N VAL A 65 -12.47 10.43 -6.26
CA VAL A 65 -13.66 11.16 -6.71
C VAL A 65 -14.76 10.18 -7.17
N LEU A 66 -14.40 9.10 -7.88
CA LEU A 66 -15.33 8.01 -8.20
C LEU A 66 -15.94 7.40 -6.94
N PHE A 67 -15.11 7.12 -5.93
CA PHE A 67 -15.61 6.67 -4.63
C PHE A 67 -16.56 7.69 -3.99
N LEU A 68 -16.27 8.99 -4.07
CA LEU A 68 -17.15 10.03 -3.53
C LEU A 68 -18.54 9.98 -4.19
N PHE A 69 -18.59 9.87 -5.53
CA PHE A 69 -19.86 9.72 -6.25
C PHE A 69 -20.62 8.46 -5.85
N VAL A 70 -19.94 7.30 -5.84
CA VAL A 70 -20.56 6.01 -5.48
C VAL A 70 -21.12 6.03 -4.06
N VAL A 71 -20.33 6.54 -3.12
CA VAL A 71 -20.71 6.60 -1.71
C VAL A 71 -21.86 7.59 -1.48
N MET A 72 -21.91 8.70 -2.21
CA MET A 72 -22.98 9.69 -2.06
C MET A 72 -24.31 9.20 -2.63
N MET A 73 -24.28 8.41 -3.71
CA MET A 73 -25.48 7.75 -4.24
C MET A 73 -25.97 6.62 -3.33
N LEU A 74 -25.08 6.01 -2.56
CA LEU A 74 -25.43 4.98 -1.60
C LEU A 74 -26.08 5.61 -0.35
N ASN A 75 -27.37 5.35 -0.16
CA ASN A 75 -28.07 5.74 1.06
C ASN A 75 -27.69 4.80 2.22
N ILE A 76 -26.55 5.05 2.85
CA ILE A 76 -26.08 4.28 4.01
C ILE A 76 -26.87 4.73 5.25
N LYS A 77 -27.76 3.86 5.74
CA LYS A 77 -28.38 4.05 7.06
C LYS A 77 -27.27 3.92 8.10
N LEU A 78 -27.03 4.99 8.84
CA LEU A 78 -26.17 5.03 10.03
C LEU A 78 -26.83 4.21 11.16
N ALA A 79 -27.06 2.92 10.92
CA ALA A 79 -27.58 2.00 11.92
C ALA A 79 -26.60 1.95 13.09
N GLU A 80 -27.11 1.83 14.31
CA GLU A 80 -26.32 1.77 15.54
C GLU A 80 -25.25 0.66 15.49
N ILE A 81 -24.07 0.97 14.95
CA ILE A 81 -22.90 0.06 14.93
C ILE A 81 -22.26 -0.04 16.34
N SER A 82 -22.94 0.46 17.38
CA SER A 82 -22.29 0.76 18.67
C SER A 82 -22.01 -0.50 19.49
N GLU A 83 -22.93 -1.46 19.57
CA GLU A 83 -22.73 -2.60 20.48
C GLU A 83 -21.74 -3.65 19.96
N LYS A 84 -21.76 -3.97 18.66
CA LYS A 84 -20.86 -4.99 18.10
C LYS A 84 -19.44 -4.46 17.83
N LYS A 85 -19.28 -3.20 17.42
CA LYS A 85 -17.95 -2.62 17.12
C LYS A 85 -17.07 -2.57 18.37
N LEU A 86 -17.61 -2.16 19.51
CA LEU A 86 -16.86 -2.07 20.78
C LEU A 86 -16.38 -3.44 21.28
N ARG A 87 -17.11 -4.52 20.98
CA ARG A 87 -16.72 -5.88 21.36
C ARG A 87 -15.54 -6.41 20.55
N TYR A 88 -15.43 -6.07 19.26
CA TYR A 88 -14.32 -6.52 18.39
C TYR A 88 -13.14 -5.54 18.33
N LEU A 89 -13.33 -4.29 18.76
CA LEU A 89 -12.27 -3.28 18.86
C LEU A 89 -11.02 -3.74 19.63
N PRO A 90 -11.11 -4.36 20.82
CA PRO A 90 -9.91 -4.80 21.56
C PRO A 90 -9.14 -5.92 20.85
N ILE A 91 -9.86 -6.83 20.17
CA ILE A 91 -9.25 -7.92 19.40
C ILE A 91 -8.53 -7.37 18.17
N GLY A 92 -9.18 -6.46 17.43
CA GLY A 92 -8.57 -5.79 16.28
C GLY A 92 -7.38 -4.92 16.71
N GLY A 93 -7.48 -4.23 17.84
CA GLY A 93 -6.39 -3.45 18.43
C GLY A 93 -5.19 -4.32 18.83
N PHE A 94 -5.45 -5.46 19.48
CA PHE A 94 -4.39 -6.42 19.85
C PHE A 94 -3.68 -6.96 18.61
N LEU A 95 -4.43 -7.39 17.59
CA LEU A 95 -3.85 -7.93 16.36
C LEU A 95 -3.10 -6.85 15.57
N GLY A 96 -3.63 -5.63 15.50
CA GLY A 96 -2.96 -4.50 14.87
C GLY A 96 -1.67 -4.10 15.59
N LEU A 97 -1.65 -4.11 16.92
CA LEU A 97 -0.44 -3.86 17.72
C LEU A 97 0.61 -4.96 17.53
N LEU A 98 0.18 -6.22 17.47
CA LEU A 98 1.07 -7.35 17.19
C LEU A 98 1.74 -7.19 15.82
N PHE A 99 0.96 -6.88 14.78
CA PHE A 99 1.47 -6.63 13.44
C PHE A 99 2.40 -5.41 13.36
N LEU A 100 2.07 -4.31 14.04
CA LEU A 100 2.94 -3.14 14.15
C LEU A 100 4.27 -3.48 14.84
N GLY A 101 4.21 -4.30 15.91
CA GLY A 101 5.40 -4.78 16.61
C GLY A 101 6.30 -5.61 15.69
N GLU A 102 5.73 -6.53 14.91
CA GLU A 102 6.46 -7.31 13.91
C GLU A 102 7.12 -6.40 12.86
N MET A 103 6.39 -5.42 12.31
CA MET A 103 6.95 -4.46 11.34
C MET A 103 8.12 -3.66 11.92
N VAL A 104 8.01 -3.18 13.17
CA VAL A 104 9.09 -2.43 13.83
C VAL A 104 10.30 -3.33 14.10
N LEU A 105 10.09 -4.58 14.46
CA LEU A 105 11.18 -5.55 14.62
C LEU A 105 11.88 -5.78 13.27
N ILE A 106 11.15 -6.07 12.19
CA ILE A 106 11.72 -6.32 10.86
C ILE A 106 12.51 -5.11 10.33
N VAL A 107 12.04 -3.88 10.55
CA VAL A 107 12.71 -2.68 10.05
C VAL A 107 14.04 -2.41 10.78
N ASN A 108 14.12 -2.73 12.08
CA ASN A 108 15.30 -2.43 12.91
C ASN A 108 16.31 -3.57 12.98
N ASN A 109 15.90 -4.77 12.60
CA ASN A 109 16.66 -5.99 12.75
C ASN A 109 16.52 -6.78 11.45
N ASP A 110 17.64 -7.18 10.82
CA ASP A 110 17.69 -8.11 9.67
C ASP A 110 17.12 -9.53 9.98
N LEU A 111 16.30 -9.64 11.03
CA LEU A 111 15.69 -10.84 11.56
C LEU A 111 14.48 -11.25 10.71
N ILE A 112 14.76 -11.54 9.44
CA ILE A 112 14.08 -12.63 8.75
C ILE A 112 14.85 -13.88 9.18
N PRO A 113 14.28 -14.78 10.00
CA PRO A 113 14.88 -16.09 10.21
C PRO A 113 14.90 -16.82 8.87
N TRP A 114 16.07 -16.86 8.25
CA TRP A 114 16.67 -18.06 7.67
C TRP A 114 15.67 -19.11 7.09
N ILE A 115 14.77 -18.74 6.17
CA ILE A 115 14.28 -19.69 5.15
C ILE A 115 15.24 -19.57 3.97
N GLY A 116 16.39 -20.22 4.12
CA GLY A 116 17.50 -20.18 3.16
C GLY A 116 18.75 -19.62 3.80
N SER A 117 19.63 -20.51 4.26
CA SER A 117 20.95 -20.10 4.73
C SER A 117 21.60 -19.54 3.49
N SER A 118 22.23 -18.38 3.62
CA SER A 118 23.24 -17.92 2.66
C SER A 118 24.27 -19.00 2.31
N ASP A 119 24.36 -20.07 3.11
CA ASP A 119 25.27 -21.19 2.92
C ASP A 119 24.75 -22.28 1.96
N MET A 120 23.46 -22.32 1.59
CA MET A 120 22.99 -23.28 0.57
C MET A 120 23.19 -22.79 -0.86
N TRP A 121 23.34 -21.48 -1.07
CA TRP A 121 23.53 -20.90 -2.41
C TRP A 121 25.01 -20.76 -2.83
N THR A 122 25.94 -20.88 -1.89
CA THR A 122 27.40 -20.74 -2.14
C THR A 122 28.09 -22.06 -2.46
N THR A 123 27.47 -23.21 -2.15
CA THR A 123 28.01 -24.56 -2.45
C THR A 123 27.44 -25.22 -3.71
N ILE A 124 26.59 -24.55 -4.49
CA ILE A 124 26.17 -25.08 -5.80
C ILE A 124 27.27 -24.76 -6.83
N PRO A 125 27.99 -25.75 -7.38
CA PRO A 125 28.97 -25.52 -8.42
C PRO A 125 28.24 -24.93 -9.64
N GLN A 126 28.61 -23.70 -10.04
CA GLN A 126 28.05 -23.01 -11.22
C GLN A 126 28.32 -23.74 -12.56
N THR A 127 29.03 -24.87 -12.53
CA THR A 127 29.31 -25.72 -13.70
C THR A 127 28.35 -26.91 -13.84
N THR A 128 27.35 -27.05 -12.96
CA THR A 128 26.30 -28.07 -13.09
C THR A 128 24.90 -27.47 -12.94
N ALA A 129 24.72 -26.22 -13.36
CA ALA A 129 23.39 -25.76 -13.73
C ALA A 129 23.04 -26.46 -15.05
N GLY A 130 22.25 -27.53 -14.97
CA GLY A 130 21.40 -27.95 -16.10
C GLY A 130 20.57 -26.75 -16.61
N PRO A 131 19.79 -26.90 -17.69
CA PRO A 131 19.05 -25.80 -18.31
C PRO A 131 17.89 -25.32 -17.41
N TRP A 132 18.22 -24.77 -16.25
CA TRP A 132 17.29 -24.14 -15.34
C TRP A 132 16.99 -22.77 -15.91
N ILE A 133 15.75 -22.61 -16.34
CA ILE A 133 15.19 -21.34 -16.79
C ILE A 133 15.36 -20.32 -15.67
N SER A 134 16.20 -19.32 -15.92
CA SER A 134 16.36 -18.17 -15.05
C SER A 134 15.21 -17.21 -15.29
N TRP A 135 14.08 -17.45 -14.60
CA TRP A 135 12.87 -16.63 -14.71
C TRP A 135 13.14 -15.12 -14.51
N ALA A 136 14.10 -14.75 -13.66
CA ALA A 136 14.53 -13.36 -13.48
C ALA A 136 15.04 -12.71 -14.77
N ARG A 137 15.82 -13.43 -15.59
CA ARG A 137 16.31 -12.92 -16.88
C ARG A 137 15.21 -12.83 -17.93
N LEU A 138 14.22 -13.71 -17.88
CA LEU A 138 13.05 -13.65 -18.76
C LEU A 138 12.15 -12.45 -18.43
N VAL A 139 12.07 -12.06 -17.15
CA VAL A 139 11.33 -10.88 -16.70
C VAL A 139 12.08 -9.59 -17.03
N GLU A 140 13.43 -9.57 -16.95
CA GLU A 140 14.24 -8.43 -17.40
C GLU A 140 14.25 -8.24 -18.93
N ALA A 141 14.09 -9.32 -19.70
CA ALA A 141 14.13 -9.28 -21.16
C ALA A 141 12.91 -8.59 -21.78
N VAL A 142 11.81 -8.44 -21.03
CA VAL A 142 10.62 -7.68 -21.45
C VAL A 142 10.59 -6.39 -20.64
N THR A 143 10.32 -5.24 -21.27
CA THR A 143 10.14 -4.03 -20.47
C THR A 143 8.98 -4.23 -19.50
N PRO A 144 9.10 -3.89 -18.20
CA PRO A 144 8.01 -4.12 -17.24
C PRO A 144 6.68 -3.51 -17.70
N LEU A 145 6.72 -2.41 -18.45
CA LEU A 145 5.56 -1.77 -19.07
C LEU A 145 4.86 -2.65 -20.12
N GLU A 146 5.63 -3.35 -20.96
CA GLU A 146 5.11 -4.26 -21.98
C GLU A 146 4.45 -5.48 -21.33
N SER A 147 5.05 -6.04 -20.28
CA SER A 147 4.44 -7.17 -19.54
C SER A 147 3.11 -6.80 -18.89
N VAL A 148 3.00 -5.61 -18.28
CA VAL A 148 1.75 -5.09 -17.70
C VAL A 148 0.72 -4.81 -18.80
N GLY A 149 1.16 -4.25 -19.94
CA GLY A 149 0.30 -3.99 -21.09
C GLY A 149 -0.32 -5.27 -21.66
N VAL A 150 0.47 -6.32 -21.85
CA VAL A 150 -0.01 -7.63 -22.31
C VAL A 150 -1.00 -8.24 -21.32
N LEU A 151 -0.73 -8.16 -20.01
CA LEU A 151 -1.61 -8.73 -18.99
C LEU A 151 -2.97 -8.00 -18.95
N LEU A 152 -2.96 -6.67 -19.02
CA LEU A 152 -4.19 -5.87 -19.05
C LEU A 152 -5.01 -6.07 -20.33
N TYR A 153 -4.36 -6.15 -21.49
CA TYR A 153 -5.07 -6.20 -22.78
C TYR A 153 -5.44 -7.62 -23.23
N THR A 154 -4.62 -8.62 -22.91
CA THR A 154 -4.84 -10.02 -23.37
C THR A 154 -5.67 -10.84 -22.40
N TYR A 155 -5.46 -10.71 -21.08
CA TYR A 155 -6.06 -11.63 -20.10
C TYR A 155 -7.29 -11.10 -19.37
N TYR A 156 -7.52 -9.78 -19.33
CA TYR A 156 -8.62 -9.21 -18.55
C TYR A 156 -9.88 -8.89 -19.37
N PHE A 157 -9.77 -8.85 -20.70
CA PHE A 157 -10.87 -8.53 -21.62
C PHE A 157 -11.40 -9.74 -22.44
N TYR A 158 -11.01 -10.98 -22.08
CA TYR A 158 -11.59 -12.21 -22.60
C TYR A 158 -12.08 -13.08 -21.43
#